data_AF-A0A533ZRA8-F1
#
_entry.id   AF-A0A533ZRA8-F1
#
_cell.length_a   1.000
_cell.length_b   1.000
_cell.length_c   1.000
_cell.angle_alpha   90.00
_cell.angle_beta   90.00
_cell.angle_gamma   90.00
#
_symmetry.space_group_name_H-M   'P 1'
#
loop_
_entity.id
_entity.type
_entity.pdbx_description
1 polymer ?
#
loop_
_entity_poly.entity_id
_entity_poly.type
_entity_poly.pdbx_seq_one_letter_code
_entity_poly.pdbx_strand_id
1 'polypeptide(L)'
;MLRLIFQNIEQSFGPSLSPVSWLFYCGGLTLLGVVVLVPIWRVWMEYQIMRLGMERHWVMTCGRCGTRTLVSGRVCGQCEEDLGIPWIVRFWTASLGSWQGIIPRQVRWGGHLLGSAVFLLLSVWVVAGTGALAPQGTLHRLFLGLGLVALAVFGWVGGRALRIGKHGALARVGDAFMALAAIGAMAVALFLADAARPSQDIPLARFETFANAAQIGARVLQLADREVGFEYLQLDQEHFGYHRVVPLGFSGSDRLPVERSALKRWLVSHLRTHAASYTARGFTVRIRTERLRTEPGQAYEVVERAGQVIIRRVAAR
;
A
#
# COMPACT_ATOMS: atom_id res chain seq x y z
N MET A 1 9.54 -15.82 14.43
CA MET A 1 9.63 -14.65 15.33
C MET A 1 8.53 -13.62 15.09
N LEU A 2 8.35 -13.06 13.87
CA LEU A 2 7.34 -12.03 13.58
C LEU A 2 5.91 -12.42 13.98
N ARG A 3 5.53 -13.70 13.83
CA ARG A 3 4.20 -14.20 14.23
C ARG A 3 3.89 -14.03 15.72
N LEU A 4 4.87 -14.23 16.60
CA LEU A 4 4.72 -14.00 18.04
C LEU A 4 4.57 -12.50 18.36
N ILE A 5 5.31 -11.65 17.62
CA ILE A 5 5.21 -10.18 17.76
C ILE A 5 3.81 -9.71 17.32
N PHE A 6 3.31 -10.20 16.20
CA PHE A 6 1.96 -9.89 15.71
C PHE A 6 0.87 -10.35 16.66
N GLN A 7 0.98 -11.56 17.21
CA GLN A 7 0.07 -12.06 18.24
C GLN A 7 0.10 -11.21 19.50
N ASN A 8 1.29 -10.79 19.96
CA ASN A 8 1.40 -9.90 21.11
C ASN A 8 0.79 -8.52 20.84
N ILE A 9 0.96 -7.96 19.64
CA ILE A 9 0.32 -6.69 19.25
C ILE A 9 -1.20 -6.86 19.22
N GLU A 10 -1.71 -7.92 18.61
CA GLU A 10 -3.15 -8.21 18.58
C GLU A 10 -3.73 -8.42 19.98
N GLN A 11 -3.02 -9.10 20.88
CA GLN A 11 -3.43 -9.29 22.27
C GLN A 11 -3.37 -7.99 23.08
N SER A 12 -2.34 -7.18 22.88
CA SER A 12 -2.15 -5.93 23.62
C SER A 12 -3.17 -4.86 23.23
N PHE A 13 -3.47 -4.73 21.94
CA PHE A 13 -4.43 -3.75 21.44
C PHE A 13 -5.86 -4.31 21.39
N GLY A 14 -6.04 -5.62 21.27
CA GLY A 14 -7.34 -6.28 21.26
C GLY A 14 -8.35 -5.59 20.32
N PRO A 15 -9.56 -5.24 20.78
CA PRO A 15 -10.58 -4.61 19.95
C PRO A 15 -10.22 -3.19 19.49
N SER A 16 -9.29 -2.50 20.18
CA SER A 16 -8.86 -1.14 19.81
C SER A 16 -7.96 -1.12 18.56
N LEU A 17 -7.42 -2.26 18.14
CA LEU A 17 -6.56 -2.35 16.96
C LEU A 17 -7.31 -1.95 15.68
N SER A 18 -8.58 -2.30 15.58
CA SER A 18 -9.42 -1.99 14.41
C SER A 18 -9.55 -0.47 14.17
N PRO A 19 -10.06 0.35 15.13
CA PRO A 19 -10.18 1.79 14.93
C PRO A 19 -8.81 2.48 14.78
N VAL A 20 -7.78 2.04 15.51
CA VAL A 20 -6.42 2.60 15.39
C VAL A 20 -5.85 2.34 14.00
N SER A 21 -5.98 1.11 13.48
CA SER A 21 -5.53 0.77 12.12
C SER A 21 -6.24 1.61 11.05
N TRP A 22 -7.53 1.90 11.25
CA TRP A 22 -8.32 2.72 10.34
C TRP A 22 -7.86 4.18 10.36
N LEU A 23 -7.63 4.71 11.56
CA LEU A 23 -7.15 6.08 11.76
C LEU A 23 -5.78 6.30 11.07
N PHE A 24 -4.83 5.39 11.26
CA PHE A 24 -3.53 5.49 10.59
C PHE A 24 -3.62 5.35 9.08
N TYR A 25 -4.48 4.46 8.59
CA TYR A 25 -4.66 4.23 7.16
C TYR A 25 -5.32 5.44 6.46
N CYS A 26 -6.48 5.89 6.96
CA CYS A 26 -7.17 7.05 6.42
C CYS A 26 -6.36 8.34 6.64
N GLY A 27 -5.71 8.48 7.80
CA GLY A 27 -4.78 9.57 8.10
C GLY A 27 -3.59 9.61 7.15
N GLY A 28 -2.98 8.47 6.84
CA GLY A 28 -1.89 8.36 5.87
C GLY A 28 -2.33 8.76 4.46
N LEU A 29 -3.48 8.27 3.99
CA LEU A 29 -4.03 8.63 2.67
C LEU A 29 -4.35 10.13 2.57
N THR A 30 -4.99 10.69 3.59
CA THR A 30 -5.31 12.13 3.62
C THR A 30 -4.05 12.98 3.65
N LEU A 31 -3.03 12.60 4.44
CA LEU A 31 -1.75 13.29 4.45
C LEU A 31 -1.06 13.26 3.08
N LEU A 32 -1.06 12.12 2.37
CA LEU A 32 -0.52 12.04 1.02
C LEU A 32 -1.25 12.99 0.06
N GLY A 33 -2.58 13.02 0.12
CA GLY A 33 -3.38 13.96 -0.67
C GLY A 33 -3.01 15.41 -0.38
N VAL A 34 -2.87 15.78 0.89
CA VAL A 34 -2.46 17.13 1.30
C VAL A 34 -1.06 17.48 0.77
N VAL A 35 -0.09 16.58 0.88
CA VAL A 35 1.29 16.83 0.42
C VAL A 35 1.34 17.09 -1.09
N VAL A 36 0.53 16.39 -1.88
CA VAL A 36 0.43 16.61 -3.34
C VAL A 36 -0.31 17.91 -3.67
N LEU A 37 -1.41 18.18 -2.99
CA LEU A 37 -2.31 19.29 -3.31
C LEU A 37 -1.79 20.65 -2.84
N VAL A 38 -1.07 20.74 -1.73
CA VAL A 38 -0.59 22.01 -1.17
C VAL A 38 0.28 22.81 -2.16
N PRO A 39 1.27 22.21 -2.86
CA PRO A 39 2.05 22.93 -3.87
C PRO A 39 1.20 23.38 -5.07
N ILE A 40 0.25 22.55 -5.51
CA ILE A 40 -0.66 22.87 -6.62
C ILE A 40 -1.54 24.07 -6.24
N TRP A 41 -2.14 24.02 -5.05
CA TRP A 41 -2.95 25.10 -4.49
C TRP A 41 -2.15 26.40 -4.38
N ARG A 42 -0.89 26.32 -3.94
CA ARG A 42 -0.01 27.48 -3.85
C ARG A 42 0.27 28.11 -5.23
N VAL A 43 0.57 27.30 -6.24
CA VAL A 43 0.79 27.79 -7.62
C VAL A 43 -0.49 28.40 -8.17
N TRP A 44 -1.65 27.78 -7.92
CA TRP A 44 -2.94 28.32 -8.32
C TRP A 44 -3.23 29.68 -7.69
N MET A 45 -3.01 29.82 -6.38
CA MET A 45 -3.14 31.11 -5.68
C MET A 45 -2.19 32.17 -6.23
N GLU A 46 -0.91 31.83 -6.44
CA GLU A 46 0.09 32.74 -7.04
C GLU A 46 -0.35 33.19 -8.45
N TYR A 47 -0.90 32.28 -9.25
CA TYR A 47 -1.44 32.58 -10.57
C TYR A 47 -2.67 33.51 -10.52
N GLN A 48 -3.62 33.27 -9.61
CA GLN A 48 -4.79 34.15 -9.46
C GLN A 48 -4.38 35.57 -9.06
N ILE A 49 -3.38 35.69 -8.18
CA ILE A 49 -2.81 36.98 -7.77
C ILE A 49 -2.19 37.72 -8.94
N MET A 50 -1.40 37.02 -9.77
CA MET A 50 -0.83 37.58 -10.99
C MET A 50 -1.92 38.02 -11.97
N ARG A 51 -2.93 37.18 -12.21
CA ARG A 51 -4.03 37.46 -13.14
C ARG A 51 -4.84 38.69 -12.71
N LEU A 52 -5.02 38.88 -11.41
CA LEU A 52 -5.69 40.04 -10.84
C LEU A 52 -4.81 41.30 -10.79
N GLY A 53 -3.56 41.24 -11.29
CA GLY A 53 -2.64 42.39 -11.34
C GLY A 53 -2.12 42.83 -9.97
N MET A 54 -2.33 42.01 -8.94
CA MET A 54 -2.10 42.32 -7.52
C MET A 54 -0.61 42.37 -7.12
N GLU A 55 0.29 42.15 -8.07
CA GLU A 55 1.75 42.12 -7.87
C GLU A 55 2.41 43.50 -7.99
N ARG A 56 1.69 44.48 -8.53
CA ARG A 56 2.08 45.88 -8.47
C ARG A 56 1.35 46.46 -7.29
N HIS A 57 2.04 46.66 -6.16
CA HIS A 57 1.72 47.66 -5.15
C HIS A 57 0.22 48.01 -5.10
N TRP A 58 -0.57 47.33 -4.26
CA TRP A 58 -2.00 47.56 -4.23
C TRP A 58 -2.25 49.04 -3.91
N VAL A 59 -2.69 49.79 -4.90
CA VAL A 59 -3.17 51.15 -4.71
C VAL A 59 -4.66 51.04 -4.50
N MET A 60 -5.08 50.96 -3.24
CA MET A 60 -6.50 50.99 -2.88
C MET A 60 -6.91 52.42 -2.55
N THR A 61 -8.15 52.76 -2.87
CA THR A 61 -8.72 54.07 -2.52
C THR A 61 -9.48 53.90 -1.21
N CYS A 62 -9.11 54.61 -0.12
CA CYS A 62 -9.86 54.54 1.15
C CYS A 62 -11.32 54.93 0.85
N GLY A 63 -12.28 54.03 1.12
CA GLY A 63 -13.70 54.30 0.87
C GLY A 63 -14.25 55.49 1.65
N ARG A 64 -13.52 55.92 2.69
CA ARG A 64 -13.85 57.04 3.56
C ARG A 64 -13.18 58.36 3.15
N CYS A 65 -11.85 58.39 2.98
CA CYS A 65 -11.12 59.63 2.67
C CYS A 65 -10.70 59.79 1.21
N GLY A 66 -10.99 58.80 0.35
CA GLY A 66 -10.71 58.87 -1.08
C GLY A 66 -9.22 58.84 -1.46
N THR A 67 -8.30 58.73 -0.49
CA THR A 67 -6.87 58.71 -0.78
C THR A 67 -6.44 57.36 -1.34
N ARG A 68 -5.62 57.41 -2.39
CA ARG A 68 -4.94 56.25 -2.93
C ARG A 68 -3.77 55.90 -2.02
N THR A 69 -3.83 54.74 -1.38
CA THR A 69 -2.81 54.27 -0.44
C THR A 69 -2.21 52.95 -0.93
N LEU A 70 -0.91 52.80 -0.70
CA LEU A 70 -0.18 51.56 -0.89
C LEU A 70 -0.52 50.62 0.27
N VAL A 71 -1.10 49.45 -0.01
CA VAL A 71 -1.45 48.48 1.03
C VAL A 71 -0.18 47.85 1.62
N SER A 72 0.36 48.48 2.68
CA SER A 72 1.40 47.93 3.54
C SER A 72 0.84 47.37 4.86
N GLY A 73 -0.46 47.50 5.10
CA GLY A 73 -1.15 47.08 6.33
C GLY A 73 -2.66 46.94 6.18
N ARG A 74 -3.37 46.69 7.28
CA ARG A 74 -4.84 46.54 7.33
C ARG A 74 -5.57 47.88 7.19
N VAL A 75 -4.92 48.95 7.62
CA VAL A 75 -5.52 50.27 7.75
C VAL A 75 -4.94 51.20 6.69
N CYS A 76 -5.74 52.15 6.24
CA CYS A 76 -5.22 53.25 5.43
C CYS A 76 -4.22 54.06 6.24
N GLY A 77 -3.05 54.37 5.66
CA GLY A 77 -2.03 55.19 6.33
C GLY A 77 -2.44 56.64 6.65
N GLN A 78 -3.60 57.10 6.14
CA GLN A 78 -4.11 58.46 6.35
C GLN A 78 -5.38 58.51 7.22
N CYS A 79 -6.34 57.63 6.95
CA CYS A 79 -7.66 57.61 7.61
C CYS A 79 -7.75 56.56 8.74
N GLU A 80 -6.73 55.70 8.90
CA GLU A 80 -6.69 54.51 9.78
C GLU A 80 -7.87 53.53 9.63
N GLU A 81 -8.73 53.74 8.64
CA GLU A 81 -9.88 52.88 8.34
C GLU A 81 -9.43 51.54 7.73
N ASP A 82 -10.12 50.46 8.08
CA ASP A 82 -9.86 49.13 7.53
C ASP A 82 -10.14 49.12 6.02
N LEU A 83 -9.16 48.69 5.22
CA LEU A 83 -9.23 48.69 3.76
C LEU A 83 -10.13 47.56 3.21
N GLY A 84 -10.84 46.82 4.07
CA GLY A 84 -11.82 45.81 3.66
C GLY A 84 -11.17 44.61 2.94
N ILE A 85 -9.90 44.34 3.21
CA ILE A 85 -9.13 43.32 2.50
C ILE A 85 -9.68 41.91 2.88
N PRO A 86 -10.05 41.07 1.89
CA PRO A 86 -10.55 39.72 2.16
C PRO A 86 -9.59 38.92 3.03
N TRP A 87 -10.13 38.19 4.01
CA TRP A 87 -9.33 37.45 5.01
C TRP A 87 -8.34 36.45 4.38
N ILE A 88 -8.73 35.83 3.25
CA ILE A 88 -7.87 34.92 2.47
C ILE A 88 -6.60 35.63 2.00
N VAL A 89 -6.74 36.86 1.50
CA VAL A 89 -5.61 37.66 1.02
C VAL A 89 -4.71 38.08 2.18
N ARG A 90 -5.30 38.45 3.33
CA ARG A 90 -4.57 38.83 4.56
C ARG A 90 -3.74 37.68 5.13
N PHE A 91 -4.32 36.49 5.21
CA PHE A 91 -3.61 35.29 5.68
C PHE A 91 -2.45 34.95 4.72
N TRP A 92 -2.70 35.12 3.42
CA TRP A 92 -1.71 34.82 2.40
C TRP A 92 -0.54 35.81 2.43
N THR A 93 -0.76 37.13 2.47
CA THR A 93 0.32 38.15 2.52
C THR A 93 1.20 38.03 3.77
N ALA A 94 0.64 37.72 4.93
CA ALA A 94 1.41 37.44 6.15
C ALA A 94 2.36 36.23 5.99
N SER A 95 2.04 35.29 5.10
CA SER A 95 2.85 34.08 4.85
C SER A 95 3.97 34.28 3.80
N LEU A 96 3.94 35.38 3.02
CA LEU A 96 5.04 35.78 2.13
C LEU A 96 5.91 36.84 2.78
N GLY A 97 6.76 36.44 3.74
CA GLY A 97 7.95 37.24 4.03
C GLY A 97 8.75 37.49 2.75
N SER A 98 8.94 38.77 2.40
CA SER A 98 9.81 39.34 1.34
C SER A 98 10.57 38.35 0.42
N TRP A 99 9.86 37.71 -0.52
CA TRP A 99 10.47 36.83 -1.52
C TRP A 99 10.87 37.61 -2.79
N GLN A 100 11.95 38.37 -2.72
CA GLN A 100 12.70 38.78 -3.92
C GLN A 100 13.88 37.83 -4.09
N GLY A 101 13.59 36.63 -4.58
CA GLY A 101 14.62 35.67 -4.99
C GLY A 101 14.97 35.84 -6.46
N ILE A 102 16.25 35.63 -6.79
CA ILE A 102 16.88 35.72 -8.12
C ILE A 102 16.23 34.78 -9.17
N ILE A 103 15.46 33.78 -8.73
CA ILE A 103 14.85 32.76 -9.60
C ILE A 103 13.50 33.26 -10.14
N PRO A 104 13.26 33.24 -11.46
CA PRO A 104 11.99 33.66 -12.05
C PRO A 104 10.83 32.77 -11.57
N ARG A 105 9.68 33.41 -11.29
CA ARG A 105 8.50 32.74 -10.70
C ARG A 105 8.02 31.52 -11.49
N GLN A 106 8.08 31.59 -12.82
CA GLN A 106 7.69 30.49 -13.71
C GLN A 106 8.55 29.23 -13.49
N VAL A 107 9.86 29.40 -13.26
CA VAL A 107 10.77 28.27 -12.96
C VAL A 107 10.46 27.69 -11.57
N ARG A 108 10.10 28.54 -10.60
CA ARG A 108 9.65 28.08 -9.28
C ARG A 108 8.34 27.30 -9.34
N TRP A 109 7.37 27.76 -10.13
CA TRP A 109 6.11 27.04 -10.36
C TRP A 109 6.36 25.70 -11.04
N GLY A 110 7.18 25.68 -12.10
CA GLY A 110 7.60 24.46 -12.76
C GLY A 110 8.22 23.46 -11.80
N GLY A 111 9.12 23.90 -10.91
CA GLY A 111 9.72 23.05 -9.88
C GLY A 111 8.70 22.50 -8.87
N HIS A 112 7.72 23.31 -8.43
CA HIS A 112 6.66 22.85 -7.53
C HIS A 112 5.73 21.84 -8.20
N LEU A 113 5.29 22.11 -9.43
CA LEU A 113 4.38 21.22 -10.17
C LEU A 113 5.07 19.91 -10.57
N LEU A 114 6.30 19.98 -11.06
CA LEU A 114 7.09 18.79 -11.40
C LEU A 114 7.36 17.94 -10.15
N GLY A 115 7.75 18.57 -9.04
CA GLY A 115 7.95 17.87 -7.77
C GLY A 115 6.68 17.18 -7.27
N SER A 116 5.53 17.87 -7.33
CA SER A 116 4.22 17.27 -7.00
C SER A 116 3.86 16.11 -7.93
N ALA A 117 4.10 16.23 -9.24
CA ALA A 117 3.81 15.18 -10.20
C ALA A 117 4.68 13.94 -9.98
N VAL A 118 5.99 14.11 -9.77
CA VAL A 118 6.91 13.02 -9.46
C VAL A 118 6.53 12.34 -8.14
N PHE A 119 6.22 13.11 -7.10
CA PHE A 119 5.80 12.56 -5.81
C PHE A 119 4.45 11.82 -5.91
N LEU A 120 3.50 12.33 -6.70
CA LEU A 120 2.24 11.65 -6.96
C LEU A 120 2.45 10.31 -7.66
N LEU A 121 3.29 10.27 -8.71
CA LEU A 121 3.62 9.03 -9.42
C LEU A 121 4.29 8.01 -8.49
N LEU A 122 5.24 8.46 -7.67
CA LEU A 122 5.87 7.61 -6.65
C LEU A 122 4.83 7.07 -5.66
N SER A 123 3.92 7.93 -5.19
CA SER A 123 2.86 7.53 -4.25
C SER A 123 1.90 6.51 -4.86
N VAL A 124 1.50 6.71 -6.11
CA VAL A 124 0.67 5.75 -6.86
C VAL A 124 1.40 4.42 -7.02
N TRP A 125 2.70 4.45 -7.35
CA TRP A 125 3.51 3.25 -7.49
C TRP A 125 3.59 2.47 -6.17
N VAL A 126 3.85 3.14 -5.05
CA VAL A 126 3.89 2.52 -3.72
C VAL A 126 2.52 1.95 -3.34
N VAL A 127 1.44 2.70 -3.53
CA VAL A 127 0.07 2.26 -3.19
C VAL A 127 -0.34 1.05 -4.04
N ALA A 128 -0.04 1.04 -5.33
CA ALA A 128 -0.34 -0.06 -6.23
C ALA A 128 0.50 -1.31 -5.92
N GLY A 129 1.82 -1.15 -5.73
CA GLY A 129 2.74 -2.27 -5.46
C GLY A 129 2.49 -2.95 -4.11
N THR A 130 1.99 -2.21 -3.12
CA THR A 130 1.75 -2.72 -1.76
C THR A 130 0.32 -3.23 -1.54
N GLY A 131 -0.55 -3.14 -2.54
CA GLY A 131 -1.96 -3.56 -2.41
C GLY A 131 -2.73 -2.68 -1.41
N ALA A 132 -2.28 -1.46 -1.16
CA ALA A 132 -2.83 -0.59 -0.12
C ALA A 132 -4.28 -0.20 -0.37
N LEU A 133 -4.82 -0.38 -1.58
CA LEU A 133 -6.22 -0.12 -1.92
C LEU A 133 -7.20 -1.15 -1.34
N ALA A 134 -6.72 -2.34 -0.98
CA ALA A 134 -7.54 -3.41 -0.42
C ALA A 134 -6.82 -4.03 0.79
N PRO A 135 -6.70 -3.32 1.92
CA PRO A 135 -5.96 -3.81 3.07
C PRO A 135 -6.65 -5.03 3.70
N GLN A 136 -5.95 -6.16 3.69
CA GLN A 136 -6.42 -7.45 4.19
C GLN A 136 -6.06 -7.60 5.68
N GLY A 137 -7.02 -7.42 6.59
CA GLY A 137 -6.81 -7.53 8.04
C GLY A 137 -6.37 -6.23 8.73
N THR A 138 -6.49 -6.19 10.06
CA THR A 138 -6.24 -4.99 10.90
C THR A 138 -4.75 -4.66 11.04
N LEU A 139 -3.89 -5.67 11.26
CA LEU A 139 -2.43 -5.47 11.33
C LEU A 139 -1.84 -5.00 10.00
N HIS A 140 -2.21 -5.65 8.90
CA HIS A 140 -1.77 -5.25 7.57
C HIS A 140 -2.16 -3.79 7.29
N ARG A 141 -3.41 -3.41 7.62
CA ARG A 141 -3.89 -2.04 7.49
C ARG A 141 -3.10 -1.03 8.34
N LEU A 142 -2.77 -1.39 9.58
CA LEU A 142 -1.99 -0.54 10.48
C LEU A 142 -0.61 -0.24 9.89
N PHE A 143 0.13 -1.28 9.49
CA PHE A 143 1.47 -1.12 8.93
C PHE A 143 1.47 -0.40 7.59
N LEU A 144 0.47 -0.65 6.73
CA LEU A 144 0.26 0.16 5.53
C LEU A 144 0.04 1.63 5.88
N GLY A 145 -0.84 1.92 6.84
CA GLY A 145 -1.10 3.30 7.29
C GLY A 145 0.17 4.00 7.78
N LEU A 146 0.98 3.32 8.59
CA LEU A 146 2.28 3.84 9.03
C LEU A 146 3.24 4.10 7.85
N GLY A 147 3.28 3.19 6.87
CA GLY A 147 4.05 3.38 5.64
C GLY A 147 3.62 4.60 4.83
N LEU A 148 2.30 4.83 4.70
CA LEU A 148 1.75 6.00 4.01
C LEU A 148 2.04 7.30 4.76
N VAL A 149 1.96 7.31 6.10
CA VAL A 149 2.34 8.46 6.93
C VAL A 149 3.83 8.78 6.74
N ALA A 150 4.70 7.76 6.78
CA ALA A 150 6.13 7.93 6.57
C ALA A 150 6.43 8.48 5.15
N LEU A 151 5.73 7.99 4.13
CA LEU A 151 5.83 8.52 2.77
C LEU A 151 5.40 9.98 2.67
N ALA A 152 4.31 10.36 3.36
CA ALA A 152 3.86 11.76 3.41
C ALA A 152 4.89 12.66 4.11
N VAL A 153 5.47 12.20 5.23
CA VAL A 153 6.56 12.90 5.93
C VAL A 153 7.77 13.06 5.02
N PHE A 154 8.15 12.01 4.27
CA PHE A 154 9.22 12.08 3.28
C PHE A 154 8.92 13.15 2.21
N GLY A 155 7.73 13.17 1.63
CA GLY A 155 7.35 14.16 0.62
C GLY A 155 7.38 15.60 1.17
N TRP A 156 6.91 15.79 2.40
CA TRP A 156 6.92 17.10 3.06
C TRP A 156 8.35 17.60 3.37
N VAL A 157 9.15 16.77 4.03
CA VAL A 157 10.50 17.12 4.47
C VAL A 157 11.48 17.17 3.29
N GLY A 158 11.39 16.23 2.35
CA GLY A 158 12.15 16.26 1.11
C GLY A 158 11.87 17.51 0.28
N GLY A 159 10.60 17.91 0.19
CA GLY A 159 10.21 19.19 -0.43
C GLY A 159 10.78 20.42 0.28
N ARG A 160 11.01 20.36 1.60
CA ARG A 160 11.69 21.43 2.35
C ARG A 160 13.20 21.45 2.12
N ALA A 161 13.85 20.28 2.11
CA ALA A 161 15.29 20.17 1.86
C ALA A 161 15.69 20.74 0.49
N LEU A 162 14.84 20.51 -0.52
CA LEU A 162 15.04 20.97 -1.90
C LEU A 162 14.65 22.44 -2.13
N ARG A 163 14.04 23.13 -1.17
CA ARG A 163 13.66 24.54 -1.33
C ARG A 163 14.88 25.45 -1.29
N ILE A 164 15.25 25.93 -2.47
CA ILE A 164 16.24 27.00 -2.64
C ILE A 164 15.61 28.31 -2.16
N GLY A 165 16.03 28.80 -0.98
CA GLY A 165 15.81 30.21 -0.59
C GLY A 165 15.26 30.51 0.81
N LYS A 166 14.88 29.52 1.65
CA LYS A 166 14.28 29.81 2.97
C LYS A 166 15.04 29.35 4.21
N HIS A 167 15.92 28.36 4.07
CA HIS A 167 16.61 27.75 5.21
C HIS A 167 18.11 27.75 4.96
N GLY A 168 18.89 28.05 6.01
CA GLY A 168 20.34 27.91 6.02
C GLY A 168 20.77 26.47 5.72
N ALA A 169 22.02 26.27 5.27
CA ALA A 169 22.53 24.97 4.85
C ALA A 169 22.32 23.88 5.92
N LEU A 170 22.54 24.21 7.20
CA LEU A 170 22.41 23.27 8.32
C LEU A 170 20.98 22.73 8.51
N ALA A 171 19.97 23.59 8.34
CA ALA A 171 18.56 23.18 8.43
C ALA A 171 18.15 22.28 7.25
N ARG A 172 18.76 22.45 6.07
CA ARG A 172 18.52 21.55 4.92
C ARG A 172 19.15 20.18 5.13
N VAL A 173 20.33 20.13 5.74
CA VAL A 173 20.98 18.87 6.12
C VAL A 173 20.10 18.12 7.12
N GLY A 174 19.59 18.82 8.15
CA GLY A 174 18.64 18.24 9.11
C GLY A 174 17.37 17.70 8.44
N ASP A 175 16.76 18.49 7.54
CA ASP A 175 15.60 18.03 6.76
C ASP A 175 15.97 16.80 5.88
N ALA A 176 17.14 16.76 5.24
CA ALA A 176 17.57 15.61 4.44
C ALA A 176 17.74 14.33 5.28
N PHE A 177 18.33 14.43 6.48
CA PHE A 177 18.42 13.30 7.41
C PHE A 177 17.05 12.80 7.86
N MET A 178 16.12 13.71 8.16
CA MET A 178 14.75 13.37 8.50
C MET A 178 14.01 12.70 7.33
N ALA A 179 14.24 13.14 6.10
CA ALA A 179 13.70 12.48 4.90
C ALA A 179 14.26 11.07 4.75
N LEU A 180 15.56 10.87 5.00
CA LEU A 180 16.19 9.55 4.97
C LEU A 180 15.61 8.61 6.05
N ALA A 181 15.42 9.12 7.26
CA ALA A 181 14.81 8.39 8.36
C ALA A 181 13.36 7.98 8.03
N ALA A 182 12.60 8.86 7.36
CA ALA A 182 11.25 8.57 6.90
C ALA A 182 11.23 7.45 5.84
N ILE A 183 12.20 7.39 4.92
CA ILE A 183 12.35 6.27 3.98
C ILE A 183 12.64 4.97 4.73
N GLY A 184 13.55 4.99 5.70
CA GLY A 184 13.85 3.81 6.52
C GLY A 184 12.62 3.29 7.27
N ALA A 185 11.88 4.19 7.93
CA ALA A 185 10.64 3.87 8.62
C ALA A 185 9.57 3.31 7.65
N MET A 186 9.44 3.90 6.46
CA MET A 186 8.55 3.41 5.41
C MET A 186 8.94 1.99 4.98
N ALA A 187 10.22 1.73 4.70
CA ALA A 187 10.68 0.41 4.28
C ALA A 187 10.38 -0.67 5.34
N VAL A 188 10.63 -0.37 6.62
CA VAL A 188 10.31 -1.27 7.74
C VAL A 188 8.80 -1.47 7.85
N ALA A 189 8.00 -0.42 7.77
CA ALA A 189 6.55 -0.51 7.86
C ALA A 189 5.95 -1.33 6.69
N LEU A 190 6.45 -1.13 5.47
CA LEU A 190 5.99 -1.89 4.30
C LEU A 190 6.41 -3.37 4.38
N PHE A 191 7.62 -3.66 4.89
CA PHE A 191 8.04 -5.03 5.16
C PHE A 191 7.13 -5.71 6.19
N LEU A 192 6.80 -5.02 7.29
CA LEU A 192 5.88 -5.53 8.29
C LEU A 192 4.45 -5.68 7.74
N ALA A 193 4.01 -4.77 6.87
CA ALA A 193 2.74 -4.88 6.18
C ALA A 193 2.69 -6.14 5.32
N ASP A 194 3.70 -6.39 4.49
CA ASP A 194 3.74 -7.58 3.66
C ASP A 194 3.76 -8.87 4.50
N ALA A 195 4.56 -8.90 5.57
CA ALA A 195 4.58 -10.02 6.51
C ALA A 195 3.26 -10.22 7.26
N ALA A 196 2.47 -9.16 7.46
CA ALA A 196 1.17 -9.19 8.12
C ALA A 196 0.01 -9.50 7.17
N ARG A 197 0.25 -9.71 5.86
CA ARG A 197 -0.81 -10.13 4.93
C ARG A 197 -1.35 -11.49 5.39
N PRO A 198 -2.67 -11.63 5.57
CA PRO A 198 -3.26 -12.94 5.76
C PRO A 198 -2.92 -13.78 4.53
N SER A 199 -2.51 -15.02 4.76
CA SER A 199 -2.26 -15.98 3.68
C SER A 199 -3.56 -16.12 2.89
N GLN A 200 -3.53 -15.68 1.63
CA GLN A 200 -4.67 -15.82 0.74
C GLN A 200 -4.91 -17.32 0.52
N ASP A 201 -6.13 -17.76 0.78
CA ASP A 201 -6.58 -19.09 0.42
C ASP A 201 -6.63 -19.15 -1.11
N ILE A 202 -5.69 -19.85 -1.73
CA ILE A 202 -5.72 -20.09 -3.17
C ILE A 202 -6.61 -21.34 -3.36
N PRO A 203 -7.79 -21.21 -4.00
CA PRO A 203 -8.63 -22.37 -4.27
C PRO A 203 -7.92 -23.26 -5.30
N LEU A 204 -7.59 -24.48 -4.88
CA LEU A 204 -6.92 -25.46 -5.73
C LEU A 204 -7.94 -26.34 -6.45
N ALA A 205 -9.00 -26.77 -5.76
CA ALA A 205 -10.05 -27.61 -6.33
C ALA A 205 -11.30 -27.65 -5.42
N ARG A 206 -12.44 -28.05 -6.00
CA ARG A 206 -13.69 -28.31 -5.26
C ARG A 206 -14.28 -29.64 -5.72
N PHE A 207 -14.86 -30.39 -4.78
CA PHE A 207 -15.50 -31.66 -5.07
C PHE A 207 -16.72 -31.89 -4.18
N GLU A 208 -17.67 -32.67 -4.67
CA GLU A 208 -18.91 -33.03 -3.97
C GLU A 208 -18.95 -34.53 -3.75
N THR A 209 -19.40 -34.96 -2.57
CA THR A 209 -19.37 -36.38 -2.19
C THR A 209 -20.77 -36.98 -2.25
N PHE A 210 -20.88 -38.15 -2.87
CA PHE A 210 -22.12 -38.92 -3.03
C PHE A 210 -21.88 -40.35 -2.54
N ALA A 211 -22.51 -40.75 -1.44
CA ALA A 211 -22.38 -42.08 -0.83
C ALA A 211 -20.92 -42.56 -0.63
N ASN A 212 -20.29 -43.18 -1.65
CA ASN A 212 -18.91 -43.67 -1.68
C ASN A 212 -18.10 -43.13 -2.87
N ALA A 213 -18.53 -42.03 -3.49
CA ALA A 213 -17.86 -41.41 -4.63
C ALA A 213 -17.69 -39.89 -4.39
N ALA A 214 -16.66 -39.31 -5.01
CA ALA A 214 -16.46 -37.86 -5.09
C ALA A 214 -16.53 -37.39 -6.54
N GLN A 215 -17.36 -36.41 -6.83
CA GLN A 215 -17.40 -35.73 -8.11
C GLN A 215 -16.43 -34.56 -8.11
N ILE A 216 -15.43 -34.63 -9.00
CA ILE A 216 -14.41 -33.60 -9.19
C ILE A 216 -14.59 -33.07 -10.62
N GLY A 217 -15.27 -31.93 -10.73
CA GLY A 217 -15.68 -31.39 -12.03
C GLY A 217 -16.63 -32.34 -12.77
N ALA A 218 -16.23 -32.80 -13.96
CA ALA A 218 -17.02 -33.73 -14.77
C ALA A 218 -16.72 -35.22 -14.51
N ARG A 219 -15.75 -35.54 -13.64
CA ARG A 219 -15.29 -36.92 -13.39
C ARG A 219 -15.68 -37.39 -12.00
N VAL A 220 -16.00 -38.67 -11.88
CA VAL A 220 -16.37 -39.33 -10.63
C VAL A 220 -15.20 -40.20 -10.17
N LEU A 221 -14.78 -40.01 -8.93
CA LEU A 221 -13.75 -40.79 -8.25
C LEU A 221 -14.41 -41.69 -7.21
N GLN A 222 -14.21 -43.00 -7.32
CA GLN A 222 -14.67 -43.94 -6.30
C GLN A 222 -13.76 -43.86 -5.07
N LEU A 223 -14.34 -43.91 -3.87
CA LEU A 223 -13.64 -43.75 -2.60
C LEU A 223 -13.56 -45.09 -1.87
N ALA A 224 -12.35 -45.56 -1.62
CA ALA A 224 -12.12 -46.62 -0.64
C ALA A 224 -12.31 -46.02 0.76
N ASP A 225 -13.15 -46.65 1.60
CA ASP A 225 -13.41 -46.25 2.99
C ASP A 225 -13.87 -44.79 3.22
N ARG A 226 -14.48 -44.17 2.19
CA ARG A 226 -14.89 -42.75 2.16
C ARG A 226 -13.73 -41.77 2.35
N GLU A 227 -12.51 -42.17 2.04
CA GLU A 227 -11.33 -41.33 2.14
C GLU A 227 -10.98 -40.71 0.77
N VAL A 228 -10.77 -39.40 0.74
CA VAL A 228 -10.21 -38.68 -0.42
C VAL A 228 -8.80 -38.23 -0.05
N GLY A 229 -7.81 -38.65 -0.82
CA GLY A 229 -6.47 -38.10 -0.78
C GLY A 229 -6.27 -37.05 -1.87
N PHE A 230 -5.73 -35.89 -1.52
CA PHE A 230 -5.26 -34.89 -2.47
C PHE A 230 -3.74 -34.94 -2.55
N GLU A 231 -3.23 -35.31 -3.72
CA GLU A 231 -1.81 -35.39 -4.01
C GLU A 231 -1.30 -34.06 -4.57
N TYR A 232 -0.17 -33.58 -4.06
CA TYR A 232 0.49 -32.39 -4.55
C TYR A 232 2.01 -32.48 -4.41
N LEU A 233 2.70 -31.70 -5.24
CA LEU A 233 4.13 -31.48 -5.15
C LEU A 233 4.36 -30.13 -4.47
N GLN A 234 5.07 -30.15 -3.35
CA GLN A 234 5.46 -29.00 -2.57
C GLN A 234 6.91 -28.63 -2.91
N LEU A 235 7.11 -27.39 -3.35
CA LEU A 235 8.41 -26.77 -3.55
C LEU A 235 8.58 -25.67 -2.50
N ASP A 236 9.54 -25.85 -1.60
CA ASP A 236 9.88 -24.83 -0.61
C ASP A 236 11.33 -24.39 -0.77
N GLN A 237 11.56 -23.09 -0.63
CA GLN A 237 12.88 -22.50 -0.48
C GLN A 237 12.85 -21.50 0.67
N GLU A 238 13.24 -21.97 1.85
CA GLU A 238 13.11 -21.23 3.11
C GLU A 238 13.85 -19.89 3.08
N HIS A 239 15.01 -19.84 2.42
CA HIS A 239 15.85 -18.63 2.37
C HIS A 239 15.24 -17.46 1.60
N PHE A 240 14.35 -17.74 0.64
CA PHE A 240 13.67 -16.72 -0.18
C PHE A 240 12.17 -16.62 0.13
N GLY A 241 11.68 -17.37 1.12
CA GLY A 241 10.24 -17.47 1.41
C GLY A 241 9.42 -17.98 0.21
N TYR A 242 10.06 -18.68 -0.73
CA TYR A 242 9.38 -19.18 -1.91
C TYR A 242 8.70 -20.51 -1.57
N HIS A 243 7.38 -20.51 -1.63
CA HIS A 243 6.55 -21.68 -1.40
C HIS A 243 5.60 -21.86 -2.56
N ARG A 244 5.58 -23.05 -3.17
CA ARG A 244 4.71 -23.35 -4.29
C ARG A 244 4.13 -24.75 -4.16
N VAL A 245 2.81 -24.83 -4.15
CA VAL A 245 2.08 -26.10 -4.28
C VAL A 245 1.67 -26.33 -5.73
N VAL A 246 1.96 -27.52 -6.25
CA VAL A 246 1.55 -27.95 -7.59
C VAL A 246 0.61 -29.15 -7.45
N PRO A 247 -0.69 -29.02 -7.79
CA PRO A 247 -1.65 -30.12 -7.65
C PRO A 247 -1.32 -31.28 -8.58
N LEU A 248 -1.23 -32.49 -8.03
CA LEU A 248 -0.88 -33.73 -8.74
C LEU A 248 -2.11 -34.59 -9.12
N GLY A 249 -3.09 -34.70 -8.24
CA GLY A 249 -4.20 -35.61 -8.44
C GLY A 249 -5.05 -35.78 -7.21
N PHE A 250 -6.15 -36.49 -7.37
CA PHE A 250 -6.93 -37.05 -6.28
C PHE A 250 -6.76 -38.56 -6.25
N SER A 251 -6.67 -39.15 -5.06
CA SER A 251 -6.57 -40.58 -4.82
C SER A 251 -7.76 -41.04 -4.00
N GLY A 252 -8.48 -42.05 -4.48
CA GLY A 252 -9.50 -42.79 -3.74
C GLY A 252 -9.21 -44.28 -3.86
N SER A 253 -10.15 -45.07 -4.39
CA SER A 253 -9.86 -46.42 -4.86
C SER A 253 -8.98 -46.42 -6.12
N ASP A 254 -9.21 -45.44 -6.99
CA ASP A 254 -8.40 -45.16 -8.18
C ASP A 254 -7.74 -43.78 -8.06
N ARG A 255 -6.78 -43.51 -8.95
CA ARG A 255 -6.12 -42.21 -9.03
C ARG A 255 -6.72 -41.38 -10.17
N LEU A 256 -7.25 -40.20 -9.83
CA LEU A 256 -7.72 -39.20 -10.78
C LEU A 256 -6.65 -38.10 -10.95
N PRO A 257 -5.87 -38.09 -12.05
CA PRO A 257 -4.88 -37.05 -12.28
C PRO A 257 -5.55 -35.71 -12.61
N VAL A 258 -5.00 -34.61 -12.07
CA VAL A 258 -5.39 -33.26 -12.50
C VAL A 258 -4.89 -33.02 -13.93
N GLU A 259 -5.76 -32.48 -14.79
CA GLU A 259 -5.39 -32.18 -16.18
C GLU A 259 -4.27 -31.14 -16.26
N ARG A 260 -3.24 -31.44 -17.06
CA ARG A 260 -2.05 -30.62 -17.22
C ARG A 260 -1.63 -30.51 -18.67
N SER A 261 -1.20 -29.32 -19.05
CA SER A 261 -0.46 -29.09 -20.29
C SER A 261 0.81 -29.94 -20.37
N ALA A 262 1.29 -30.23 -21.58
CA ALA A 262 2.51 -31.02 -21.81
C ALA A 262 3.72 -30.43 -21.05
N LEU A 263 3.86 -29.11 -21.04
CA LEU A 263 4.91 -28.39 -20.31
C LEU A 263 4.85 -28.65 -18.80
N LYS A 264 3.66 -28.56 -18.19
CA LYS A 264 3.50 -28.80 -16.75
C LYS A 264 3.78 -30.26 -16.38
N ARG A 265 3.42 -31.21 -17.26
CA ARG A 265 3.74 -32.64 -17.06
C ARG A 265 5.24 -32.87 -17.10
N TRP A 266 5.93 -32.31 -18.10
CA TRP A 266 7.38 -32.37 -18.20
C TRP A 266 8.06 -31.75 -16.97
N LEU A 267 7.62 -30.57 -16.54
CA LEU A 267 8.19 -29.87 -15.38
C LEU A 267 8.05 -30.70 -14.10
N VAL A 268 6.86 -31.24 -13.82
CA VAL A 268 6.63 -32.10 -12.65
C VAL A 268 7.51 -33.34 -12.70
N SER A 269 7.64 -33.97 -13.88
CA SER A 269 8.53 -35.12 -14.07
C SER A 269 9.99 -34.74 -13.79
N HIS A 270 10.44 -33.62 -14.35
CA HIS A 270 11.81 -33.14 -14.19
C HIS A 270 12.15 -32.84 -12.72
N LEU A 271 11.25 -32.12 -12.03
CA LEU A 271 11.39 -31.81 -10.60
C LEU A 271 11.42 -33.08 -9.75
N ARG A 272 10.62 -34.09 -10.10
CA ARG A 272 10.60 -35.37 -9.41
C ARG A 272 11.91 -36.15 -9.60
N THR A 273 12.40 -36.24 -10.84
CA THR A 273 13.64 -36.96 -11.16
C THR A 273 14.86 -36.30 -10.51
N HIS A 274 14.88 -34.97 -10.39
CA HIS A 274 16.03 -34.20 -9.88
C HIS A 274 15.82 -33.66 -8.46
N ALA A 275 14.84 -34.17 -7.71
CA ALA A 275 14.47 -33.65 -6.39
C ALA A 275 15.68 -33.59 -5.42
N ALA A 276 16.55 -34.60 -5.44
CA ALA A 276 17.76 -34.62 -4.61
C ALA A 276 18.74 -33.50 -4.97
N SER A 277 18.92 -33.22 -6.27
CA SER A 277 19.79 -32.13 -6.74
C SER A 277 19.25 -30.75 -6.36
N TYR A 278 17.92 -30.56 -6.46
CA TYR A 278 17.27 -29.33 -6.00
C TYR A 278 17.39 -29.16 -4.47
N THR A 279 17.23 -30.25 -3.71
CA THR A 279 17.37 -30.23 -2.25
C THR A 279 18.79 -29.85 -1.83
N ALA A 280 19.82 -30.36 -2.51
CA ALA A 280 21.21 -29.96 -2.29
C ALA A 280 21.47 -28.46 -2.58
N ARG A 281 20.65 -27.83 -3.41
CA ARG A 281 20.70 -26.39 -3.74
C ARG A 281 19.76 -25.54 -2.88
N GLY A 282 19.19 -26.11 -1.82
CA GLY A 282 18.30 -25.41 -0.88
C GLY A 282 16.83 -25.38 -1.27
N PHE A 283 16.40 -26.10 -2.32
CA PHE A 283 15.00 -26.25 -2.69
C PHE A 283 14.45 -27.60 -2.21
N THR A 284 13.56 -27.59 -1.24
CA THR A 284 12.89 -28.81 -0.78
C THR A 284 11.76 -29.18 -1.73
N VAL A 285 11.93 -30.28 -2.47
CA VAL A 285 10.91 -30.82 -3.37
C VAL A 285 10.32 -32.10 -2.77
N ARG A 286 9.06 -32.07 -2.36
CA ARG A 286 8.37 -33.21 -1.72
C ARG A 286 7.03 -33.50 -2.37
N ILE A 287 6.70 -34.77 -2.51
CA ILE A 287 5.34 -35.19 -2.88
C ILE A 287 4.61 -35.50 -1.57
N ARG A 288 3.43 -34.91 -1.38
CA ARG A 288 2.58 -35.13 -0.23
C ARG A 288 1.18 -35.52 -0.68
N THR A 289 0.51 -36.27 0.18
CA THR A 289 -0.89 -36.64 0.02
C THR A 289 -1.61 -36.29 1.31
N GLU A 290 -2.48 -35.29 1.25
CA GLU A 290 -3.36 -34.94 2.37
C GLU A 290 -4.65 -35.74 2.25
N ARG A 291 -5.00 -36.49 3.30
CA ARG A 291 -6.17 -37.36 3.27
C ARG A 291 -7.25 -36.86 4.21
N LEU A 292 -8.49 -36.96 3.77
CA LEU A 292 -9.66 -36.58 4.56
C LEU A 292 -10.75 -37.64 4.42
N ARG A 293 -11.30 -38.05 5.56
CA ARG A 293 -12.51 -38.87 5.59
C ARG A 293 -13.72 -37.99 5.32
N THR A 294 -14.44 -38.34 4.27
CA THR A 294 -15.57 -37.56 3.76
C THR A 294 -16.89 -38.06 4.31
N GLU A 295 -17.83 -37.13 4.48
CA GLU A 295 -19.23 -37.42 4.76
C GLU A 295 -20.03 -37.34 3.46
N PRO A 296 -21.02 -38.21 3.26
CA PRO A 296 -21.86 -38.18 2.07
C PRO A 296 -22.75 -36.93 2.05
N GLY A 297 -22.98 -36.37 0.85
CA GLY A 297 -23.84 -35.21 0.62
C GLY A 297 -23.21 -33.87 1.01
N GLN A 298 -21.88 -33.81 1.14
CA GLN A 298 -21.16 -32.61 1.53
C GLN A 298 -20.29 -32.11 0.37
N ALA A 299 -20.12 -30.79 0.29
CA ALA A 299 -19.15 -30.18 -0.62
C ALA A 299 -17.84 -29.91 0.13
N TYR A 300 -16.72 -30.17 -0.53
CA TYR A 300 -15.38 -29.92 0.00
C TYR A 300 -14.60 -29.04 -0.95
N GLU A 301 -13.76 -28.18 -0.39
CA GLU A 301 -12.83 -27.32 -1.10
C GLU A 301 -11.41 -27.58 -0.60
N VAL A 302 -10.49 -27.71 -1.55
CA VAL A 302 -9.05 -27.80 -1.32
C VAL A 302 -8.47 -26.41 -1.53
N VAL A 303 -7.89 -25.85 -0.48
CA VAL A 303 -7.24 -24.52 -0.52
C VAL A 303 -5.78 -24.63 -0.12
N GLU A 304 -4.93 -23.84 -0.77
CA GLU A 304 -3.58 -23.60 -0.31
C GLU A 304 -3.59 -22.36 0.60
N ARG A 305 -3.15 -22.54 1.85
CA ARG A 305 -2.98 -21.46 2.84
C ARG A 305 -1.56 -21.53 3.40
N ALA A 306 -0.76 -20.49 3.18
CA ALA A 306 0.61 -20.38 3.68
C ALA A 306 1.50 -21.60 3.33
N GLY A 307 1.38 -22.12 2.10
CA GLY A 307 2.14 -23.29 1.64
C GLY A 307 1.65 -24.63 2.19
N GLN A 308 0.55 -24.65 2.95
CA GLN A 308 -0.13 -25.87 3.40
C GLN A 308 -1.42 -26.08 2.60
N VAL A 309 -1.70 -27.34 2.29
CA VAL A 309 -2.96 -27.72 1.66
C VAL A 309 -3.96 -28.10 2.74
N ILE A 310 -5.13 -27.47 2.71
CA ILE A 310 -6.21 -27.73 3.66
C ILE A 310 -7.44 -28.15 2.87
N ILE A 311 -8.04 -29.28 3.27
CA ILE A 311 -9.32 -29.74 2.74
C ILE A 311 -10.40 -29.35 3.76
N ARG A 312 -11.35 -28.51 3.37
CA ARG A 312 -12.42 -28.01 4.27
C ARG A 312 -13.80 -28.28 3.69
N ARG A 313 -14.79 -28.42 4.58
CA ARG A 313 -16.21 -28.49 4.21
C ARG A 313 -16.71 -27.11 3.77
N VAL A 314 -17.58 -27.09 2.78
CA VAL A 314 -18.24 -25.88 2.26
C VAL A 314 -19.73 -26.18 2.13
N ALA A 315 -20.58 -25.18 2.35
CA ALA A 315 -22.01 -25.34 2.12
C ALA A 315 -22.27 -25.77 0.66
N ALA A 316 -23.07 -26.83 0.51
CA ALA A 316 -23.60 -27.23 -0.79
C ALA A 316 -24.42 -26.08 -1.38
N ARG A 317 -24.31 -25.87 -2.70
CA ARG A 317 -25.11 -24.86 -3.41
C ARG A 317 -26.49 -25.43 -3.75
#